data_AF-A0A928X757-F1
#
_entry.id   AF-A0A928X757-F1
#
_cell.length_a   1.000
_cell.length_b   1.000
_cell.length_c   1.000
_cell.angle_alpha   90.00
_cell.angle_beta   90.00
_cell.angle_gamma   90.00
#
_symmetry.space_group_name_H-M   'P 1'
#
loop_
_entity.id
_entity.type
_entity.pdbx_description
1 polymer ?
#
loop_
_entity_poly.entity_id
_entity_poly.type
_entity_poly.pdbx_seq_one_letter_code
_entity_poly.pdbx_strand_id
1 'polypeptide(L)'
;MNNSNPKKQYSKEKLQQLKANVKLEEVVEKDFSLEKFGKNYFTACPFCGAKKALSISIQKQFGHCFSCNESFDVFGYYQKVKGLSFIQAAVEVKKHINLNNDIELQKLLKASLYFADLKQCKNPISNESIKSAFLKKKRQLKS
;
A
#
# COMPACT_ATOMS: atom_id res chain seq x y z
N MET A 1 -14.85 -12.69 19.85
CA MET A 1 -14.85 -11.42 19.09
C MET A 1 -13.42 -10.89 19.10
N ASN A 2 -12.66 -11.18 18.05
CA ASN A 2 -11.21 -10.95 18.03
C ASN A 2 -10.94 -9.48 17.69
N ASN A 3 -10.88 -8.63 18.72
CA ASN A 3 -10.48 -7.24 18.58
C ASN A 3 -8.94 -7.15 18.64
N SER A 4 -8.28 -7.63 17.59
CA SER A 4 -6.86 -7.39 17.36
C SER A 4 -6.70 -5.98 16.83
N ASN A 5 -6.42 -5.03 17.72
CA ASN A 5 -6.12 -3.63 17.38
C ASN A 5 -5.02 -3.60 16.28
N PRO A 6 -5.35 -3.24 15.03
CA PRO A 6 -4.46 -3.40 13.88
C PRO A 6 -3.24 -2.46 13.94
N LYS A 7 -3.26 -1.46 14.83
CA LYS A 7 -2.13 -0.56 15.07
C LYS A 7 -0.95 -1.25 15.77
N LYS A 8 -1.14 -2.41 16.41
CA LYS A 8 -0.07 -3.10 17.18
C LYS A 8 0.99 -3.77 16.28
N GLN A 9 0.72 -3.91 14.97
CA GLN A 9 1.59 -4.62 14.03
C GLN A 9 2.77 -3.79 13.51
N TYR A 10 2.73 -2.46 13.64
CA TYR A 10 3.80 -1.57 13.17
C TYR A 10 4.37 -0.74 14.33
N SER A 11 5.70 -0.68 14.44
CA SER A 11 6.34 0.23 15.40
C SER A 11 6.05 1.69 15.02
N LYS A 12 6.02 2.58 16.02
CA LYS A 12 5.78 4.00 15.81
C LYS A 12 6.83 4.61 14.88
N GLU A 13 8.09 4.19 14.97
CA GLU A 13 9.14 4.67 14.06
C GLU A 13 8.88 4.23 12.63
N LYS A 14 8.48 2.97 12.41
CA LYS A 14 8.20 2.44 11.06
C LYS A 14 7.06 3.22 10.41
N LEU A 15 6.01 3.57 11.17
CA LEU A 15 4.91 4.40 10.67
C LEU A 15 5.37 5.81 10.30
N GLN A 16 6.25 6.43 11.09
CA GLN A 16 6.81 7.73 10.76
C GLN A 16 7.70 7.68 9.51
N GLN A 17 8.51 6.63 9.36
CA GLN A 17 9.32 6.40 8.16
C GLN A 17 8.42 6.25 6.92
N LEU A 18 7.35 5.46 7.00
CA LEU A 18 6.41 5.31 5.88
C LEU A 18 5.76 6.64 5.49
N LYS A 19 5.35 7.46 6.47
CA LYS A 19 4.81 8.81 6.21
C LYS A 19 5.82 9.73 5.56
N ALA A 20 7.09 9.69 5.99
CA ALA A 20 8.14 10.56 5.45
C ALA A 20 8.50 10.23 3.99
N ASN A 21 8.28 8.99 3.55
CA ASN A 21 8.61 8.54 2.21
C ASN A 21 7.48 8.74 1.19
N VAL A 22 6.27 9.09 1.62
CA VAL A 22 5.14 9.32 0.72
C VAL A 22 4.69 10.76 0.82
N LYS A 23 4.57 11.40 -0.33
CA LYS A 23 4.02 12.74 -0.44
C LYS A 23 2.51 12.69 -0.56
N LEU A 24 1.80 13.35 0.36
CA LEU A 24 0.35 13.41 0.41
C LEU A 24 -0.22 14.09 -0.84
N GLU A 25 0.43 15.13 -1.34
CA GLU A 25 0.02 15.82 -2.56
C GLU A 25 -0.03 14.87 -3.77
N GLU A 26 1.01 14.05 -3.98
CA GLU A 26 1.08 13.10 -5.10
C GLU A 26 0.02 11.99 -5.00
N VAL A 27 -0.41 11.65 -3.78
CA VAL A 27 -1.47 10.66 -3.56
C VAL A 27 -2.84 11.26 -3.91
N VAL A 28 -3.11 12.47 -3.44
CA VAL A 28 -4.41 13.13 -3.63
C VAL A 28 -4.58 13.60 -5.08
N GLU A 29 -3.50 14.02 -5.74
CA GLU A 29 -3.51 14.49 -7.13
C GLU A 29 -4.01 13.44 -8.13
N LYS A 30 -3.92 12.15 -7.78
CA LYS A 30 -4.46 11.05 -8.60
C LYS A 30 -5.98 11.04 -8.67
N ASP A 31 -6.63 11.46 -7.60
CA ASP A 31 -8.08 11.38 -7.46
C ASP A 31 -8.75 12.75 -7.63
N PHE A 32 -8.04 13.83 -7.29
CA PHE A 32 -8.56 15.20 -7.30
C PHE A 32 -7.56 16.16 -7.95
N SER A 33 -8.06 17.08 -8.76
CA SER A 33 -7.23 18.17 -9.30
C SER A 33 -6.77 19.08 -8.18
N LEU A 34 -5.46 19.28 -8.07
CA LEU A 34 -4.85 20.18 -7.10
C LEU A 34 -4.53 21.53 -7.74
N GLU A 35 -4.87 22.62 -7.05
CA GLU A 35 -4.45 23.97 -7.42
C GLU A 35 -3.41 24.46 -6.42
N LYS A 36 -2.26 24.94 -6.92
CA LYS A 36 -1.18 25.43 -6.05
C LYS A 36 -1.43 26.87 -5.63
N PHE A 37 -1.47 27.13 -4.32
CA PHE A 37 -1.52 28.47 -3.76
C PHE A 37 -0.40 28.67 -2.74
N GLY A 38 0.64 29.39 -3.16
CA GLY A 38 1.83 29.63 -2.36
C GLY A 38 2.55 28.31 -2.01
N LYS A 39 2.55 27.97 -0.72
CA LYS A 39 3.22 26.77 -0.17
C LYS A 39 2.30 25.56 0.00
N ASN A 40 0.99 25.74 -0.20
CA ASN A 40 -0.02 24.71 0.01
C ASN A 40 -0.77 24.43 -1.30
N TYR A 41 -1.44 23.28 -1.37
CA TYR A 41 -2.37 22.96 -2.44
C TYR A 41 -3.82 23.07 -1.95
N PHE A 42 -4.73 23.45 -2.83
CA PHE A 42 -6.15 23.50 -2.56
C PHE A 42 -6.90 22.58 -3.52
N THR A 43 -7.94 21.94 -3.00
CA THR A 43 -8.81 21.07 -3.80
C THR A 43 -10.23 21.00 -3.21
N ALA A 44 -11.14 20.34 -3.93
CA ALA A 44 -12.48 20.06 -3.46
C ALA A 44 -12.45 19.02 -2.32
N CYS A 45 -13.25 19.23 -1.28
CA CYS A 45 -13.30 18.30 -0.16
C CYS A 45 -14.21 17.10 -0.47
N PRO A 46 -13.73 15.85 -0.34
CA PRO A 46 -14.56 14.66 -0.57
C PRO A 46 -15.65 14.45 0.48
N PHE A 47 -15.54 15.09 1.64
CA PHE A 47 -16.49 14.91 2.76
C PHE A 47 -17.69 15.85 2.68
N CYS A 48 -17.46 17.12 2.35
CA CYS A 48 -18.51 18.14 2.37
C CYS A 48 -18.86 18.70 0.98
N GLY A 49 -18.16 18.28 -0.09
CA GLY A 49 -18.43 18.72 -1.46
C GLY A 49 -18.10 20.19 -1.76
N ALA A 50 -17.60 20.94 -0.78
CA ALA A 50 -17.21 22.33 -0.96
C ALA A 50 -16.01 22.45 -1.91
N LYS A 51 -16.13 23.37 -2.88
CA LYS A 51 -15.07 23.66 -3.87
C LYS A 51 -13.95 24.45 -3.18
N LYS A 52 -12.70 24.01 -3.37
CA LYS A 52 -11.47 24.65 -2.84
C LYS A 52 -11.43 24.81 -1.31
N ALA A 53 -12.07 23.91 -0.56
CA ALA A 53 -12.11 23.96 0.91
C ALA A 53 -10.98 23.16 1.59
N LEU A 54 -10.43 22.15 0.90
CA LEU A 54 -9.39 21.28 1.43
C LEU A 54 -8.01 21.85 1.10
N SER A 55 -7.24 22.17 2.14
CA SER A 55 -5.85 22.62 2.04
C SER A 55 -4.89 21.49 2.39
N ILE A 56 -3.89 21.26 1.55
CA ILE A 56 -2.84 20.26 1.72
C ILE A 56 -1.52 20.99 1.94
N SER A 57 -0.91 20.77 3.10
CA SER A 57 0.38 21.36 3.42
C SER A 57 1.52 20.42 3.06
N ILE A 58 2.37 20.84 2.12
CA ILE A 58 3.54 20.07 1.66
C ILE A 58 4.54 19.86 2.81
N GLN A 59 4.74 20.89 3.63
CA GLN A 59 5.78 20.88 4.65
C GLN A 59 5.43 19.99 5.84
N LYS A 60 4.14 19.94 6.20
CA LYS A 60 3.63 19.16 7.34
C LYS A 60 2.98 17.84 6.90
N GLN A 61 2.82 17.61 5.59
CA GLN A 61 2.26 16.38 5.01
C GLN A 61 0.89 16.00 5.59
N PHE A 62 0.00 16.99 5.72
CA PHE A 62 -1.38 16.81 6.22
C PHE A 62 -2.37 17.64 5.40
N GLY A 63 -3.60 17.14 5.32
CA GLY A 63 -4.75 17.81 4.74
C GLY A 63 -5.69 18.31 5.83
N HIS A 64 -6.24 19.51 5.66
CA HIS A 64 -7.25 20.10 6.52
C HIS A 64 -8.31 20.81 5.70
N CYS A 65 -9.58 20.48 5.93
CA CYS A 65 -10.70 21.15 5.28
C CYS A 65 -11.29 22.23 6.18
N PHE A 66 -11.22 23.48 5.76
CA PHE A 66 -11.70 24.62 6.55
C PHE A 66 -13.23 24.72 6.63
N SER A 67 -13.97 23.96 5.83
CA SER A 67 -15.45 23.97 5.86
C SER A 67 -16.05 22.89 6.77
N CYS A 68 -15.38 21.75 6.95
CA CYS A 68 -15.88 20.64 7.79
C CYS A 68 -14.93 20.29 8.94
N ASN A 69 -13.80 21.00 9.07
CA ASN A 69 -12.75 20.80 10.06
C ASN A 69 -12.09 19.41 10.03
N GLU A 70 -12.38 18.60 9.01
CA GLU A 70 -11.75 17.29 8.86
C GLU A 70 -10.28 17.43 8.54
N SER A 71 -9.48 16.63 9.25
CA SER A 71 -8.04 16.57 9.10
C SER A 71 -7.59 15.13 8.90
N PHE A 72 -6.60 14.95 8.04
CA PHE A 72 -6.04 13.64 7.75
C PHE A 72 -4.59 13.72 7.29
N ASP A 73 -3.86 12.65 7.56
CA ASP A 73 -2.56 12.36 6.96
C ASP A 73 -2.73 11.37 5.80
N VAL A 74 -1.62 10.86 5.25
CA VAL A 74 -1.67 9.89 4.15
C VAL A 74 -2.44 8.61 4.50
N PHE A 75 -2.36 8.12 5.74
CA PHE A 75 -3.13 6.95 6.15
C PHE A 75 -4.60 7.31 6.33
N GLY A 76 -4.88 8.45 6.98
CA GLY A 76 -6.21 8.98 7.17
C GLY A 76 -6.92 9.23 5.84
N TYR A 77 -6.20 9.61 4.79
CA TYR A 77 -6.73 9.70 3.42
C TYR A 77 -7.28 8.35 2.96
N TYR A 78 -6.46 7.30 2.97
CA TYR A 78 -6.90 5.96 2.57
C TYR A 78 -8.01 5.41 3.46
N GLN A 79 -8.00 5.71 4.76
CA GLN A 79 -9.02 5.24 5.67
C GLN A 79 -10.35 5.97 5.50
N LYS A 80 -10.33 7.30 5.46
CA LYS A 80 -11.55 8.12 5.45
C LYS A 80 -12.10 8.33 4.04
N VAL A 81 -11.23 8.54 3.05
CA VAL A 81 -11.64 8.82 1.66
C VAL A 81 -11.85 7.52 0.89
N LYS A 82 -10.96 6.53 1.03
CA LYS A 82 -11.08 5.23 0.34
C LYS A 82 -11.78 4.15 1.17
N GLY A 83 -12.13 4.42 2.43
CA GLY A 83 -12.82 3.46 3.30
C GLY A 83 -11.99 2.24 3.68
N LEU A 84 -10.66 2.31 3.56
CA LEU A 84 -9.78 1.15 3.76
C LEU A 84 -9.48 0.92 5.25
N SER A 85 -9.29 -0.34 5.61
CA SER A 85 -8.73 -0.68 6.92
C SER A 85 -7.29 -0.19 7.04
N PHE A 86 -6.78 -0.03 8.28
CA PHE A 86 -5.41 0.45 8.50
C PHE A 86 -4.35 -0.42 7.80
N ILE A 87 -4.54 -1.75 7.80
CA ILE A 87 -3.63 -2.69 7.14
C ILE A 87 -3.64 -2.47 5.62
N GLN A 88 -4.82 -2.34 5.02
CA GLN A 88 -4.94 -2.05 3.59
C GLN A 88 -4.33 -0.70 3.23
N ALA A 89 -4.60 0.34 4.03
CA ALA A 89 -4.00 1.66 3.86
C ALA A 89 -2.47 1.60 3.93
N ALA A 90 -1.91 0.83 4.88
CA ALA A 90 -0.46 0.63 4.96
C ALA A 90 0.11 -0.07 3.72
N VAL A 91 -0.61 -1.05 3.16
CA VAL A 91 -0.23 -1.71 1.91
C VAL A 91 -0.26 -0.73 0.73
N GLU A 92 -1.28 0.11 0.60
CA GLU A 92 -1.35 1.12 -0.47
C GLU A 92 -0.22 2.14 -0.34
N VAL A 93 0.00 2.70 0.86
CA VAL A 93 1.14 3.60 1.11
C VAL A 93 2.47 2.92 0.77
N LYS A 94 2.62 1.64 1.11
CA LYS A 94 3.81 0.86 0.79
C LYS A 94 4.04 0.70 -0.72
N LYS A 95 3.00 0.64 -1.55
CA LYS A 95 3.14 0.59 -3.02
C LYS A 95 3.69 1.88 -3.61
N HIS A 96 3.37 3.02 -2.99
CA HIS A 96 3.86 4.32 -3.43
C HIS A 96 5.34 4.52 -3.10
N ILE A 97 5.81 3.89 -2.02
CA ILE A 97 7.23 3.86 -1.72
C ILE A 97 7.83 2.74 -2.57
N ASN A 98 8.74 3.09 -3.49
CA ASN A 98 9.53 2.11 -4.22
C ASN A 98 10.52 1.47 -3.24
N LEU A 99 10.00 0.60 -2.35
CA LEU A 99 10.74 0.00 -1.25
C LEU A 99 11.61 -1.11 -1.81
N ASN A 100 12.82 -0.71 -2.22
CA ASN A 100 13.95 -1.62 -2.32
C ASN A 100 14.29 -2.29 -0.96
N ASN A 101 13.71 -1.83 0.17
CA ASN A 101 14.25 -2.12 1.50
C ASN A 101 13.31 -2.82 2.49
N ASP A 102 12.16 -3.36 2.07
CA ASP A 102 11.42 -4.30 2.92
C ASP A 102 11.36 -5.67 2.24
N ILE A 103 12.54 -6.29 2.15
CA ILE A 103 12.76 -7.64 1.63
C ILE A 103 11.80 -8.64 2.31
N GLU A 104 11.47 -8.45 3.58
CA GLU A 104 10.63 -9.38 4.35
C GLU A 104 9.15 -9.34 3.92
N LEU A 105 8.59 -8.16 3.71
CA LEU A 105 7.23 -8.02 3.17
C LEU A 105 7.17 -8.42 1.69
N GLN A 106 8.22 -8.19 0.91
CA GLN A 106 8.32 -8.74 -0.45
C GLN A 106 8.39 -10.27 -0.44
N LYS A 107 9.15 -10.87 0.48
CA LYS A 107 9.25 -12.33 0.65
C LYS A 107 7.91 -12.92 1.06
N LEU A 108 7.20 -12.31 2.01
CA LEU A 108 5.89 -12.78 2.47
C LEU A 108 4.81 -12.64 1.38
N LEU A 109 4.82 -11.55 0.62
CA LEU A 109 3.88 -11.35 -0.50
C LEU A 109 4.17 -12.32 -1.66
N LYS A 110 5.44 -12.51 -2.03
CA LYS A 110 5.88 -13.49 -3.03
C LYS A 110 5.56 -14.92 -2.60
N ALA A 111 5.75 -15.26 -1.32
CA ALA A 111 5.40 -16.56 -0.79
C ALA A 111 3.88 -16.81 -0.85
N SER A 112 3.06 -15.83 -0.45
CA SER A 112 1.60 -15.92 -0.55
C SER A 112 1.12 -16.13 -1.99
N LEU A 113 1.73 -15.47 -2.98
CA LEU A 113 1.43 -15.65 -4.40
C LEU A 113 1.90 -17.03 -4.90
N TYR A 114 3.08 -17.49 -4.48
CA TYR A 114 3.58 -18.83 -4.77
C TYR A 114 2.63 -19.94 -4.25
N PHE A 115 2.06 -19.77 -3.07
CA PHE A 115 1.07 -20.72 -2.53
C PHE A 115 -0.30 -20.65 -3.22
N ALA A 116 -0.68 -19.51 -3.78
CA ALA A 116 -1.89 -19.38 -4.59
C ALA A 116 -1.76 -20.11 -5.94
N ASP A 117 -0.58 -20.06 -6.55
CA ASP A 117 -0.26 -20.83 -7.77
C ASP A 117 -0.22 -22.35 -7.51
N LEU A 118 0.23 -22.79 -6.33
CA LEU A 118 0.18 -24.21 -5.96
C LEU A 118 -1.25 -24.75 -5.81
N LYS A 119 -2.21 -23.92 -5.38
CA LYS A 119 -3.63 -24.29 -5.30
C LYS A 119 -4.35 -24.23 -6.64
N GLN A 120 -3.77 -23.57 -7.66
CA GLN A 120 -4.29 -23.48 -9.03
C GLN A 120 -3.42 -24.23 -10.04
N CYS A 121 -2.73 -25.30 -9.63
CA CYS A 121 -2.12 -26.26 -10.55
C CYS A 121 -3.21 -27.09 -11.29
N LYS A 122 -4.00 -26.42 -12.13
CA LYS A 122 -4.62 -26.98 -13.34
C LYS A 122 -3.80 -26.66 -14.60
N ASN A 123 -2.60 -26.10 -14.46
CA ASN A 123 -1.59 -26.13 -15.52
C ASN A 123 -0.33 -26.83 -15.00
N PRO A 124 -0.18 -28.15 -15.23
CA PRO A 124 1.13 -28.78 -15.06
C PRO A 124 2.10 -28.02 -15.96
N ILE A 125 3.31 -27.77 -15.45
CA ILE A 125 4.43 -27.34 -16.27
C ILE A 125 4.61 -28.40 -17.36
N SER A 126 4.01 -28.19 -18.54
CA SER A 126 4.15 -29.04 -19.73
C SER A 126 5.47 -28.69 -20.43
N ASN A 127 6.54 -28.58 -19.64
CA ASN A 127 7.88 -28.44 -20.19
C ASN A 127 8.57 -29.80 -20.00
N GLU A 128 8.48 -30.63 -21.05
CA GLU A 128 9.06 -31.97 -21.17
C GLU A 128 10.53 -32.03 -20.69
N SER A 129 11.23 -30.89 -20.78
CA SER A 129 12.61 -30.66 -20.33
C SER A 129 12.79 -30.77 -18.81
N ILE A 130 11.81 -30.33 -18.00
CA ILE A 130 11.91 -30.37 -16.54
C ILE A 130 11.54 -31.76 -16.01
N LYS A 131 10.59 -32.43 -16.67
CA LYS A 131 10.15 -33.79 -16.32
C LYS A 131 11.26 -34.82 -16.53
N SER A 132 11.99 -34.69 -17.64
CA SER A 132 13.14 -35.56 -17.96
C SER A 132 14.34 -35.31 -17.04
N ALA A 133 14.61 -34.07 -16.63
CA ALA A 133 15.64 -33.74 -15.64
C ALA A 133 15.32 -34.32 -14.26
N PHE A 134 14.05 -34.26 -13.82
CA PHE A 134 13.61 -34.80 -12.55
C PHE A 134 13.67 -36.34 -12.51
N LEU A 135 13.30 -37.01 -13.61
CA LEU A 135 13.37 -38.48 -13.71
C LEU A 135 14.82 -39.00 -13.75
N LYS A 136 15.72 -38.28 -14.42
CA LYS A 136 17.16 -38.60 -14.43
C LYS A 136 17.76 -38.54 -13.03
N LYS A 137 17.45 -37.48 -12.26
CA LYS A 137 17.98 -37.31 -10.91
C LYS A 137 17.40 -38.32 -9.90
N LYS A 138 16.13 -38.71 -10.07
CA LYS A 138 15.49 -39.75 -9.24
C LYS A 138 16.08 -41.16 -9.46
N ARG A 139 16.62 -41.45 -10.65
CA ARG A 139 17.34 -42.71 -10.93
C ARG A 139 18.75 -42.72 -10.31
N GLN A 140 19.42 -41.58 -10.24
CA GLN A 140 20.76 -41.45 -9.63
C GLN A 140 20.76 -41.60 -8.10
N LEU A 141 19.62 -41.39 -7.44
CA LEU A 141 19.48 -41.47 -5.98
C LEU A 141 18.97 -42.84 -5.48
N LYS A 142 18.80 -43.81 -6.37
CA LYS A 142 18.37 -45.19 -6.05
C LYS A 142 19.44 -46.24 -6.32
N SER A 143 20.68 -45.81 -6.56
CA SER A 143 21.89 -46.63 -6.51
C SER A 143 22.69 -46.23 -5.27
#